data_AF-A0A5K1DAH1-F1
#
_entry.id   AF-A0A5K1DAH1-F1
#
_cell.length_a   1.000
_cell.length_b   1.000
_cell.length_c   1.000
_cell.angle_alpha   90.00
_cell.angle_beta   90.00
_cell.angle_gamma   90.00
#
_symmetry.space_group_name_H-M   'P 1'
#
loop_
_entity.id
_entity.type
_entity.pdbx_description
1 polymer ?
#
loop_
_entity_poly.entity_id
_entity_poly.type
_entity_poly.pdbx_seq_one_letter_code
_entity_poly.pdbx_strand_id
1 'polypeptide(L)' 'QGSNPKWNEKFIFPVHFPKVDDPCKLVLRILDEDTFSNDDFVGETT' A
#
# COMPACT_ATOMS: atom_id res chain seq x y z
N GLN A 1 1.62 -1.75 -20.78
CA GLN A 1 1.55 -2.87 -19.82
C GLN A 1 0.98 -2.33 -18.51
N GLY A 2 0.60 -3.17 -17.53
CA GLY A 2 0.17 -2.70 -16.19
C GLY A 2 -1.35 -2.60 -15.93
N SER A 3 -2.22 -2.98 -16.87
CA SER A 3 -3.68 -2.81 -16.70
C SER A 3 -4.40 -3.93 -15.94
N ASN A 4 -3.75 -5.08 -15.71
CA ASN A 4 -4.32 -6.21 -14.96
C ASN A 4 -3.25 -7.03 -14.20
N PRO A 5 -2.50 -6.40 -13.28
CA PRO A 5 -1.52 -7.09 -12.46
C PRO A 5 -2.17 -8.08 -11.50
N LYS A 6 -1.46 -9.17 -11.20
CA LYS A 6 -1.89 -10.21 -10.24
C LYS A 6 -0.76 -10.51 -9.27
N TRP A 7 -0.83 -9.94 -8.07
CA TRP A 7 0.17 -10.19 -7.02
C TRP A 7 -0.10 -11.50 -6.27
N ASN A 8 -1.36 -11.75 -5.91
CA ASN A 8 -1.74 -12.90 -5.06
C ASN A 8 -0.93 -12.96 -3.74
N GLU A 9 -0.54 -11.79 -3.24
CA GLU A 9 0.25 -11.65 -2.02
C GLU A 9 -0.63 -11.48 -0.79
N LYS A 10 -0.11 -11.91 0.37
CA LYS A 10 -0.80 -11.79 1.65
C LYS A 10 0.13 -11.13 2.66
N PHE A 11 -0.29 -9.96 3.14
CA PHE A 11 0.37 -9.23 4.22
C PHE A 11 -0.43 -9.39 5.52
N ILE A 12 0.28 -9.55 6.65
CA ILE A 12 -0.31 -9.70 7.98
C ILE A 12 0.32 -8.64 8.88
N PHE A 13 -0.51 -7.73 9.40
CA PHE A 13 -0.09 -6.67 10.33
C PHE A 13 -0.73 -6.93 11.70
N PRO A 14 0.06 -7.31 12.72
CA PRO A 14 -0.43 -7.42 14.09
C PRO A 14 -0.77 -6.03 14.61
N VAL A 15 -2.06 -5.75 14.81
CA VAL A 15 -2.54 -4.47 15.34
C VAL A 15 -2.88 -4.62 16.82
N HIS A 16 -2.27 -3.77 17.64
CA HIS A 16 -2.68 -3.58 19.03
C HIS A 16 -3.60 -2.36 19.03
N PHE A 17 -4.80 -2.48 19.62
CA PHE A 17 -5.75 -1.38 19.65
C PHE A 17 -5.09 -0.12 20.21
N PRO A 18 -4.91 0.92 19.39
CA PRO A 18 -4.37 2.17 19.87
C PRO A 18 -5.40 2.83 20.79
N LYS A 19 -4.89 3.58 21.78
CA LYS A 19 -5.71 4.47 22.60
C LYS A 19 -6.49 5.41 21.65
N VAL A 20 -7.67 5.83 22.09
CA VAL A 20 -8.74 6.53 21.33
C VAL A 20 -8.27 7.66 20.39
N ASP A 21 -7.07 8.20 20.59
CA ASP A 21 -6.52 9.36 19.88
C ASP A 21 -5.71 9.03 18.61
N ASP A 22 -5.42 7.75 18.30
CA ASP A 22 -4.70 7.37 17.07
C ASP A 22 -5.38 6.18 16.35
N PRO A 23 -6.29 6.41 15.39
CA PRO A 23 -6.96 5.31 14.69
C PRO A 23 -5.94 4.51 13.85
N CYS A 24 -5.90 3.20 14.05
CA CYS A 24 -5.12 2.30 13.20
C CYS A 24 -5.69 2.34 11.76
N LYS A 25 -4.98 3.00 10.85
CA LYS A 25 -5.35 3.14 9.43
C LYS A 25 -4.45 2.26 8.56
N LEU A 26 -5.06 1.59 7.58
CA LEU A 26 -4.35 0.86 6.54
C LEU A 26 -4.40 1.71 5.27
N VAL A 27 -3.26 2.19 4.79
CA VAL A 27 -3.17 2.92 3.52
C VAL A 27 -2.53 2.00 2.49
N LEU A 28 -3.23 1.75 1.38
CA LEU A 28 -2.75 0.95 0.27
C LEU A 28 -2.39 1.88 -0.89
N ARG A 29 -1.15 1.82 -1.36
CA ARG A 29 -0.65 2.64 -2.48
C ARG A 29 -0.14 1.75 -3.60
N ILE A 30 -0.48 2.12 -4.83
CA ILE A 30 0.05 1.52 -6.06
C ILE A 30 1.07 2.49 -6.64
N LEU A 31 2.25 1.97 -6.95
CA LEU A 31 3.36 2.69 -7.56
C LEU A 31 3.77 1.99 -8.87
N ASP A 32 4.31 2.76 -9.81
CA ASP A 32 4.98 2.27 -11.01
C ASP A 32 6.49 2.19 -10.74
N GLU A 33 7.08 1.00 -10.88
CA GLU A 33 8.45 0.72 -10.48
C GLU A 33 9.46 1.22 -11.53
N ASP A 34 10.47 1.97 -11.08
CA ASP A 34 11.54 2.50 -11.93
C ASP A 34 12.93 2.00 -11.51
N THR A 35 13.82 1.73 -12.48
CA THR A 35 15.17 1.21 -12.20
C THR A 35 16.19 2.30 -11.85
N PHE A 36 16.04 3.51 -12.41
CA PHE A 36 17.02 4.59 -12.28
C PHE A 36 16.42 5.91 -11.73
N SER A 37 15.11 5.93 -11.49
CA SER A 37 14.35 7.01 -10.87
C SER A 37 13.61 6.49 -9.64
N ASN A 38 12.90 7.38 -8.95
CA ASN A 38 11.98 6.95 -7.91
C ASN A 38 10.70 6.44 -8.56
N ASP A 39 10.05 5.47 -7.92
CA ASP A 39 8.75 4.96 -8.35
C ASP A 39 7.69 6.06 -8.43
N ASP A 40 6.90 6.04 -9.51
CA ASP A 40 5.85 7.00 -9.77
C ASP A 40 4.53 6.60 -9.10
N PHE A 41 3.77 7.58 -8.61
CA PHE A 41 2.49 7.32 -7.96
C PHE A 41 1.37 7.00 -8.97
N VAL A 42 0.64 5.91 -8.74
CA VAL A 42 -0.52 5.53 -9.57
C VAL A 42 -1.85 5.76 -8.84
N GLY A 43 -1.95 5.38 -7.57
CA GLY A 43 -3.19 5.49 -6.81
C GLY A 43 -3.07 5.08 -5.33
N GLU A 44 -4.04 5.49 -4.52
CA GLU A 44 -4.09 5.20 -3.08
C GLU A 44 -5.55 4.95 -2.64
N THR A 45 -5.73 4.11 -1.61
CA THR A 45 -6.97 3.99 -0.84
C THR A 45 -6.66 3.78 0.65
N THR A 46 -7.62 4.11 1.50
CA THR A 46 -7.57 3.89 2.97
C THR A 46 -8.70 2.96 3.41
#